data_AF-A0A504J2D7-F1
#
_entry.id   AF-A0A504J2D7-F1
#
_cell.length_a   1.000
_cell.length_b   1.000
_cell.length_c   1.000
_cell.angle_alpha   90.00
_cell.angle_beta   90.00
_cell.angle_gamma   90.00
#
_symmetry.space_group_name_H-M   'P 1'
#
loop_
_entity.id
_entity.type
_entity.pdbx_description
1 polymer ?
#
loop_
_entity_poly.entity_id
_entity_poly.type
_entity_poly.pdbx_seq_one_letter_code
_entity_poly.pdbx_strand_id
1 'polypeptide(L)'
;MKKNHINTILILGFIVFFGCKGAKIDGPIISTPTQEKLDPIQEKYAPIIGVTPKEIENIPLYAFIDSWMGTPYRLGGETKRGIDCSFFTQFLYHDVYGGLIERTAEKQFMAPDTKKFVGQEYLKEGDLLFFNSKGSKYEIISHVGVYLGNDKFVHSTSNKDRLTGSNGVQISNFRDRYWQRMFVAAGRKPLNSKNEVNKDD
;
A
#
# COMPACT_ATOMS: atom_id res chain seq x y z
N MET A 1 47.40 51.14 -7.50
CA MET A 1 48.37 51.10 -8.62
C MET A 1 49.78 50.89 -8.08
N LYS A 2 50.37 49.73 -8.32
CA LYS A 2 51.83 49.50 -8.37
C LYS A 2 52.03 48.17 -9.10
N LYS A 3 52.54 48.26 -10.33
CA LYS A 3 53.11 47.13 -11.08
C LYS A 3 54.39 46.66 -10.38
N ASN A 4 54.87 45.47 -10.78
CA ASN A 4 56.25 44.95 -10.79
C ASN A 4 56.23 43.48 -10.36
N HIS A 5 56.99 42.54 -10.88
CA HIS A 5 57.74 42.36 -12.12
C HIS A 5 57.93 40.82 -12.20
N ILE A 6 57.81 40.23 -13.39
CA ILE A 6 57.95 38.79 -13.64
C ILE A 6 59.44 38.45 -13.63
N ASN A 7 59.84 37.44 -12.84
CA ASN A 7 61.10 36.71 -13.04
C ASN A 7 60.79 35.23 -13.29
N THR A 8 60.96 34.85 -14.55
CA THR A 8 60.97 33.47 -15.04
C THR A 8 62.24 32.79 -14.57
N ILE A 9 62.11 31.72 -13.78
CA ILE A 9 63.22 30.79 -13.48
C ILE A 9 62.81 29.42 -14.00
N LEU A 10 63.54 28.97 -15.02
CA LEU A 10 63.47 27.65 -15.61
C LEU A 10 64.28 26.70 -14.71
N ILE A 11 63.62 25.82 -13.96
CA ILE A 11 64.29 24.76 -13.19
C ILE A 11 64.10 23.43 -13.92
N LEU A 12 65.14 23.04 -14.67
CA LEU A 12 65.36 21.66 -15.09
C LEU A 12 65.87 20.90 -13.85
N GLY A 13 65.04 20.01 -13.28
CA GLY A 13 65.37 19.30 -12.04
C GLY A 13 64.86 17.87 -12.07
N PHE A 14 65.81 16.94 -12.15
CA PHE A 14 65.69 15.48 -12.14
C PHE A 14 64.54 14.90 -11.28
N ILE A 15 63.70 14.08 -11.89
CA ILE A 15 62.78 13.18 -11.19
C ILE A 15 63.60 12.00 -10.65
N VAL A 16 63.85 11.97 -9.34
CA VAL A 16 64.29 10.76 -8.64
C VAL A 16 63.03 10.10 -8.10
N PHE A 17 62.63 8.98 -8.69
CA PHE A 17 61.58 8.11 -8.14
C PHE A 17 62.12 7.42 -6.89
N PHE A 18 61.97 8.06 -5.72
CA PHE A 18 61.96 7.33 -4.45
C PHE A 18 60.62 6.60 -4.34
N GLY A 19 60.68 5.28 -4.50
CA GLY A 19 59.57 4.40 -4.17
C GLY A 19 59.24 4.49 -2.69
N CYS A 20 58.21 5.24 -2.34
CA CYS A 20 57.53 5.10 -1.06
C CYS A 20 56.62 3.87 -1.14
N LYS A 21 56.97 2.82 -0.39
CA LYS A 21 56.01 1.79 0.04
C LYS A 21 54.89 2.51 0.80
N GLY A 22 53.73 2.63 0.18
CA GLY A 22 52.52 3.06 0.86
C GLY A 22 52.16 2.03 1.93
N ALA A 23 52.28 2.42 3.20
CA ALA A 23 51.63 1.72 4.29
C ALA A 23 50.12 1.76 4.03
N LYS A 24 49.48 0.59 4.00
CA LYS A 24 48.02 0.50 3.96
C LYS A 24 47.49 1.06 5.27
N ILE A 25 46.75 2.15 5.15
CA ILE A 25 45.98 2.78 6.21
C ILE A 25 44.74 1.93 6.42
N ASP A 26 44.76 1.07 7.44
CA ASP A 26 43.58 0.36 7.93
C ASP A 26 42.71 1.34 8.74
N GLY A 27 42.07 2.27 8.04
CA GLY A 27 40.99 3.08 8.60
C GLY A 27 39.68 2.27 8.62
N PRO A 28 38.75 2.55 9.56
CA PRO A 28 37.45 1.90 9.54
C PRO A 28 36.76 2.24 8.22
N ILE A 29 36.44 1.19 7.44
CA ILE A 29 35.58 1.30 6.27
C ILE A 29 34.22 1.74 6.81
N ILE A 30 33.95 3.04 6.80
CA ILE A 30 32.58 3.55 6.93
C ILE A 30 31.91 3.15 5.62
N SER A 31 31.35 1.93 5.59
CA SER A 31 30.41 1.55 4.55
C SER A 31 29.27 2.55 4.65
N THR A 32 29.23 3.49 3.71
CA THR A 32 28.05 4.34 3.52
C THR A 32 26.84 3.41 3.48
N PRO A 33 25.79 3.62 4.28
CA PRO A 33 24.61 2.78 4.22
C PRO A 33 24.15 2.78 2.77
N THR A 34 24.14 1.62 2.12
CA THR A 34 23.55 1.46 0.80
C THR A 34 22.13 1.99 0.91
N GLN A 35 21.85 3.12 0.25
CA GLN A 35 20.49 3.68 0.18
C GLN A 35 19.65 2.64 -0.55
N GLU A 36 18.96 1.80 0.23
CA GLU A 36 18.08 0.75 -0.27
C GLU A 36 16.96 1.44 -1.06
N LYS A 37 16.93 1.21 -2.37
CA LYS A 37 15.97 1.84 -3.27
C LYS A 37 14.57 1.30 -2.97
N LEU A 38 13.65 2.19 -2.56
CA LEU A 38 12.27 1.85 -2.24
C LEU A 38 11.48 1.45 -3.50
N ASP A 39 10.47 0.59 -3.33
CA ASP A 39 9.53 0.25 -4.42
C ASP A 39 8.60 1.45 -4.71
N PRO A 40 8.33 1.81 -5.97
CA PRO A 40 7.42 2.91 -6.31
C PRO A 40 6.02 2.80 -5.69
N ILE A 41 5.51 1.57 -5.50
CA ILE A 41 4.24 1.32 -4.81
C ILE A 41 4.32 1.74 -3.34
N GLN A 42 5.43 1.43 -2.66
CA GLN A 42 5.64 1.84 -1.28
C GLN A 42 5.68 3.36 -1.16
N GLU A 43 6.43 4.04 -2.04
CA GLU A 43 6.52 5.51 -2.06
C GLU A 43 5.16 6.17 -2.30
N LYS A 44 4.34 5.60 -3.19
CA LYS A 44 3.02 6.12 -3.55
C LYS A 44 2.00 5.94 -2.43
N TYR A 45 1.92 4.76 -1.82
CA TYR A 45 0.83 4.41 -0.89
C TYR A 45 1.14 4.74 0.57
N ALA A 46 2.39 4.75 0.99
CA ALA A 46 2.77 5.11 2.35
C ALA A 46 2.14 6.41 2.88
N PRO A 47 2.20 7.55 2.15
CA PRO A 47 1.54 8.78 2.62
C PRO A 47 0.01 8.70 2.63
N ILE A 48 -0.59 7.88 1.75
CA ILE A 48 -2.05 7.68 1.69
C ILE A 48 -2.52 6.88 2.91
N ILE A 49 -1.77 5.84 3.29
CA ILE A 49 -2.08 5.01 4.45
C ILE A 49 -1.72 5.73 5.76
N GLY A 50 -0.65 6.53 5.75
CA GLY A 50 -0.11 7.21 6.92
C GLY A 50 0.92 6.35 7.64
N VAL A 51 1.81 5.71 6.89
CA VAL A 51 2.95 4.91 7.37
C VAL A 51 4.23 5.32 6.66
N THR A 52 5.36 4.78 7.07
CA THR A 52 6.61 4.86 6.30
C THR A 52 6.57 3.90 5.10
N PRO A 53 7.32 4.17 4.01
CA PRO A 53 7.40 3.27 2.85
C PRO A 53 7.73 1.82 3.20
N LYS A 54 8.61 1.59 4.18
CA LYS A 54 9.02 0.24 4.59
C LYS A 54 7.92 -0.57 5.27
N GLU A 55 6.90 0.08 5.82
CA GLU A 55 5.75 -0.60 6.46
C GLU A 55 4.72 -1.09 5.43
N ILE A 56 4.83 -0.69 4.17
CA ILE A 56 4.04 -1.24 3.07
C ILE A 56 4.69 -2.56 2.63
N GLU A 57 4.37 -3.64 3.35
CA GLU A 57 4.93 -4.99 3.11
C GLU A 57 4.18 -5.74 2.00
N ASN A 58 2.86 -5.57 1.90
CA ASN A 58 2.00 -6.32 0.97
C ASN A 58 1.97 -5.67 -0.43
N ILE A 59 3.12 -5.65 -1.12
CA ILE A 59 3.25 -5.06 -2.45
C ILE A 59 2.19 -5.56 -3.45
N PRO A 60 1.85 -6.87 -3.52
CA PRO A 60 0.80 -7.35 -4.42
C PRO A 60 -0.57 -6.69 -4.19
N LEU A 61 -0.97 -6.47 -2.93
CA LEU A 61 -2.21 -5.78 -2.60
C LEU A 61 -2.24 -4.36 -3.16
N TYR A 62 -1.20 -3.59 -2.87
CA TYR A 62 -1.15 -2.18 -3.29
C TYR A 62 -0.94 -2.03 -4.79
N ALA A 63 -0.20 -2.93 -5.44
CA ALA A 63 -0.09 -2.97 -6.90
C ALA A 63 -1.43 -3.29 -7.58
N PHE A 64 -2.20 -4.24 -7.03
CA PHE A 64 -3.56 -4.51 -7.49
C PHE A 64 -4.44 -3.25 -7.38
N ILE A 65 -4.47 -2.64 -6.19
CA ILE A 65 -5.22 -1.41 -5.92
C ILE A 65 -4.81 -0.32 -6.91
N ASP A 66 -3.51 -0.17 -7.18
CA ASP A 66 -3.00 0.82 -8.11
C ASP A 66 -3.56 0.69 -9.51
N SER A 67 -3.57 -0.54 -10.02
CA SER A 67 -4.08 -0.80 -11.36
C SER A 67 -5.57 -0.44 -11.48
N TRP A 68 -6.34 -0.58 -10.39
CA TRP A 68 -7.80 -0.41 -10.36
C TRP A 68 -8.26 0.97 -9.87
N MET A 69 -7.39 1.76 -9.25
CA MET A 69 -7.70 3.07 -8.70
C MET A 69 -8.43 3.96 -9.72
N GLY A 70 -9.53 4.59 -9.30
CA GLY A 70 -10.34 5.45 -10.16
C GLY A 70 -11.23 4.73 -11.18
N THR A 71 -11.22 3.40 -11.26
CA THR A 71 -12.17 2.66 -12.12
C THR A 71 -13.61 3.02 -11.72
N PRO A 72 -14.47 3.50 -12.64
CA PRO A 72 -15.80 3.98 -12.29
C PRO A 72 -16.66 2.92 -11.59
N TYR A 73 -17.54 3.37 -10.70
CA TYR A 73 -18.49 2.47 -10.07
C TYR A 73 -19.60 2.09 -11.06
N ARG A 74 -19.90 0.79 -11.14
CA ARG A 74 -21.07 0.29 -11.87
C ARG A 74 -21.61 -0.95 -11.17
N LEU A 75 -22.86 -0.92 -10.74
CA LEU A 75 -23.53 -2.08 -10.15
C LEU A 75 -23.52 -3.26 -11.14
N GLY A 76 -23.09 -4.44 -10.68
CA GLY A 76 -22.89 -5.62 -11.53
C GLY A 76 -21.67 -5.52 -12.46
N GLY A 77 -20.85 -4.47 -12.33
CA GLY A 77 -19.68 -4.24 -13.17
C GLY A 77 -18.50 -5.11 -12.74
N GLU A 78 -17.73 -5.55 -13.74
CA GLU A 78 -16.63 -6.52 -13.58
C GLU A 78 -15.37 -6.12 -14.37
N THR A 79 -15.30 -4.87 -14.86
CA THR A 79 -14.25 -4.45 -15.82
C THR A 79 -13.70 -3.06 -15.51
N LYS A 80 -12.62 -2.65 -16.19
CA LYS A 80 -12.06 -1.28 -16.10
C LYS A 80 -13.01 -0.18 -16.60
N ARG A 81 -14.13 -0.52 -17.26
CA ARG A 81 -15.18 0.44 -17.63
C ARG A 81 -16.23 0.65 -16.54
N GLY A 82 -16.17 -0.13 -15.47
CA GLY A 82 -17.19 -0.15 -14.44
C GLY A 82 -17.07 -1.39 -13.58
N ILE A 83 -16.92 -1.21 -12.26
CA ILE A 83 -16.80 -2.31 -11.29
C ILE A 83 -17.65 -2.06 -10.05
N ASP A 84 -18.34 -3.07 -9.52
CA ASP A 84 -19.07 -2.96 -8.25
C ASP A 84 -18.21 -3.31 -7.04
N CYS A 85 -18.69 -2.99 -5.83
CA CYS A 85 -17.95 -3.20 -4.59
C CYS A 85 -17.60 -4.68 -4.36
N SER A 86 -18.57 -5.58 -4.60
CA SER A 86 -18.43 -7.00 -4.31
C SER A 86 -17.56 -7.75 -5.33
N PHE A 87 -17.63 -7.40 -6.61
CA PHE A 87 -16.70 -7.95 -7.60
C PHE A 87 -15.30 -7.39 -7.40
N PHE A 88 -15.16 -6.12 -7.03
CA PHE A 88 -13.86 -5.55 -6.70
C PHE A 88 -13.19 -6.31 -5.54
N THR A 89 -13.90 -6.56 -4.44
CA THR A 89 -13.35 -7.36 -3.34
C THR A 89 -13.10 -8.81 -3.74
N GLN A 90 -13.99 -9.41 -4.53
CA GLN A 90 -13.81 -10.76 -5.05
C GLN A 90 -12.54 -10.89 -5.89
N PHE A 91 -12.32 -9.96 -6.80
CA PHE A 91 -11.17 -10.00 -7.69
C PHE A 91 -9.86 -9.70 -6.96
N LEU A 92 -9.88 -8.74 -6.03
CA LEU A 92 -8.74 -8.47 -5.15
C LEU A 92 -8.35 -9.73 -4.36
N TYR A 93 -9.32 -10.40 -3.73
CA TYR A 93 -9.06 -11.60 -2.96
C TYR A 93 -8.52 -12.75 -3.81
N HIS A 94 -9.04 -12.91 -5.02
CA HIS A 94 -8.55 -13.91 -5.95
C HIS A 94 -7.09 -13.63 -6.36
N ASP A 95 -6.79 -12.40 -6.78
CA ASP A 95 -5.49 -12.04 -7.36
C ASP A 95 -4.39 -11.93 -6.30
N VAL A 96 -4.71 -11.38 -5.12
CA VAL A 96 -3.74 -11.08 -4.06
C VAL A 96 -3.59 -12.24 -3.08
N TYR A 97 -4.70 -12.89 -2.72
CA TYR A 97 -4.72 -13.90 -1.65
C TYR A 97 -5.01 -15.32 -2.14
N GLY A 98 -5.21 -15.50 -3.46
CA GLY A 98 -5.55 -16.80 -4.06
C GLY A 98 -6.90 -17.37 -3.62
N GLY A 99 -7.75 -16.55 -2.99
CA GLY A 99 -9.03 -16.97 -2.42
C GLY A 99 -10.20 -16.56 -3.32
N LEU A 100 -11.03 -17.51 -3.72
CA LEU A 100 -12.29 -17.20 -4.38
C LEU A 100 -13.37 -16.97 -3.33
N ILE A 101 -13.84 -15.72 -3.22
CA ILE A 101 -14.98 -15.37 -2.36
C ILE A 101 -16.24 -15.17 -3.20
N GLU A 102 -17.37 -15.04 -2.54
CA GLU A 102 -18.69 -14.99 -3.16
C GLU A 102 -18.91 -13.69 -3.96
N ARG A 103 -19.77 -13.75 -4.98
CA ARG A 103 -19.96 -12.64 -5.93
C ARG A 103 -20.64 -11.39 -5.35
N THR A 104 -21.50 -11.54 -4.33
CA THR A 104 -22.26 -10.43 -3.75
C THR A 104 -21.79 -10.12 -2.34
N ALA A 105 -21.89 -8.85 -1.93
CA ALA A 105 -21.46 -8.40 -0.60
C ALA A 105 -22.20 -9.16 0.52
N GLU A 106 -23.50 -9.42 0.35
CA GLU A 106 -24.30 -10.25 1.25
C GLU A 106 -23.74 -11.68 1.37
N LYS A 107 -23.43 -12.33 0.24
CA LYS A 107 -22.90 -13.70 0.28
C LYS A 107 -21.50 -13.75 0.88
N GLN A 108 -20.65 -12.77 0.62
CA GLN A 108 -19.32 -12.65 1.26
C GLN A 108 -19.45 -12.54 2.80
N PHE A 109 -20.46 -11.80 3.27
CA PHE A 109 -20.74 -11.68 4.70
C PHE A 109 -21.30 -12.98 5.31
N MET A 110 -22.24 -13.62 4.61
CA MET A 110 -22.91 -14.84 5.07
C MET A 110 -22.08 -16.11 4.90
N ALA A 111 -20.97 -16.06 4.16
CA ALA A 111 -20.10 -17.19 3.94
C ALA A 111 -19.70 -17.86 5.27
N PRO A 112 -19.78 -19.21 5.38
CA PRO A 112 -19.48 -19.92 6.63
C PRO A 112 -18.05 -19.72 7.13
N ASP A 113 -17.10 -19.51 6.22
CA ASP A 113 -15.69 -19.30 6.48
C ASP A 113 -15.34 -17.82 6.75
N THR A 114 -16.29 -16.89 6.62
CA THR A 114 -16.09 -15.49 7.01
C THR A 114 -16.26 -15.36 8.52
N LYS A 115 -15.13 -15.22 9.24
CA LYS A 115 -15.09 -14.94 10.68
C LYS A 115 -15.48 -13.49 10.94
N LYS A 116 -16.73 -13.27 11.38
CA LYS A 116 -17.31 -11.94 11.61
C LYS A 116 -16.96 -11.39 13.00
N PHE A 117 -16.70 -10.09 13.10
CA PHE A 117 -16.44 -9.37 14.36
C PHE A 117 -16.75 -7.87 14.23
N VAL A 118 -16.87 -7.14 15.34
CA VAL A 118 -17.21 -5.71 15.37
C VAL A 118 -16.09 -4.83 15.93
N GLY A 119 -15.25 -5.37 16.82
CA GLY A 119 -14.16 -4.60 17.45
C GLY A 119 -13.15 -4.11 16.41
N GLN A 120 -13.08 -2.79 16.23
CA GLN A 120 -12.21 -2.14 15.26
C GLN A 120 -10.73 -2.33 15.62
N GLU A 121 -10.44 -2.54 16.91
CA GLU A 121 -9.12 -2.89 17.44
C GLU A 121 -8.58 -4.22 16.91
N TYR A 122 -9.45 -5.10 16.39
CA TYR A 122 -9.04 -6.38 15.82
C TYR A 122 -8.75 -6.32 14.32
N LEU A 123 -9.00 -5.18 13.67
CA LEU A 123 -8.83 -5.03 12.23
C LEU A 123 -7.38 -5.22 11.81
N LYS A 124 -7.20 -6.00 10.75
CA LYS A 124 -5.93 -6.27 10.09
C LYS A 124 -6.07 -6.05 8.60
N GLU A 125 -4.96 -5.71 7.95
CA GLU A 125 -4.90 -5.60 6.49
C GLU A 125 -5.53 -6.84 5.84
N GLY A 126 -6.38 -6.59 4.84
CA GLY A 126 -7.11 -7.64 4.14
C GLY A 126 -8.52 -7.91 4.69
N ASP A 127 -8.84 -7.55 5.94
CA ASP A 127 -10.19 -7.77 6.47
C ASP A 127 -11.27 -7.08 5.62
N LEU A 128 -12.39 -7.76 5.41
CA LEU A 128 -13.56 -7.19 4.74
C LEU A 128 -14.33 -6.31 5.73
N LEU A 129 -14.72 -5.12 5.28
CA LEU A 129 -15.61 -4.23 6.01
C LEU A 129 -16.98 -4.26 5.34
N PHE A 130 -18.03 -4.59 6.11
CA PHE A 130 -19.39 -4.72 5.59
C PHE A 130 -20.29 -3.59 6.09
N PHE A 131 -21.10 -3.06 5.17
CA PHE A 131 -21.94 -1.90 5.43
C PHE A 131 -23.35 -2.08 4.88
N ASN A 132 -24.30 -1.36 5.48
CA ASN A 132 -25.62 -1.13 4.92
C ASN A 132 -26.17 0.25 5.29
N SER A 133 -27.31 0.62 4.70
CA SER A 133 -27.93 1.94 4.84
C SER A 133 -28.27 2.36 6.28
N LYS A 134 -28.37 1.41 7.21
CA LYS A 134 -28.76 1.65 8.60
C LYS A 134 -27.68 1.31 9.63
N GLY A 135 -26.54 0.76 9.22
CA GLY A 135 -25.53 0.21 10.15
C GLY A 135 -26.09 -0.89 11.05
N SER A 136 -27.05 -1.68 10.56
CA SER A 136 -27.83 -2.63 11.38
C SER A 136 -27.56 -4.07 10.97
N LYS A 137 -27.36 -4.96 11.94
CA LYS A 137 -27.26 -6.41 11.69
C LYS A 137 -28.55 -7.06 11.18
N TYR A 138 -29.66 -6.34 11.24
CA TYR A 138 -30.99 -6.81 10.79
C TYR A 138 -31.30 -6.41 9.34
N GLU A 139 -30.38 -5.73 8.66
CA GLU A 139 -30.51 -5.28 7.29
C GLU A 139 -29.49 -6.00 6.40
N ILE A 140 -29.85 -6.18 5.13
CA ILE A 140 -28.99 -6.84 4.14
C ILE A 140 -27.74 -5.99 3.91
N ILE A 141 -26.57 -6.65 3.86
CA ILE A 141 -25.32 -5.99 3.49
C ILE A 141 -25.42 -5.50 2.05
N SER A 142 -25.22 -4.19 1.88
CA SER A 142 -25.33 -3.52 0.57
C SER A 142 -24.00 -3.04 0.03
N HIS A 143 -22.94 -3.07 0.84
CA HIS A 143 -21.61 -2.60 0.45
C HIS A 143 -20.51 -3.35 1.18
N VAL A 144 -19.35 -3.46 0.53
CA VAL A 144 -18.15 -4.11 1.09
C VAL A 144 -16.89 -3.37 0.64
N GLY A 145 -15.85 -3.39 1.48
CA GLY A 145 -14.51 -2.92 1.16
C GLY A 145 -13.44 -3.74 1.88
N VAL A 146 -12.17 -3.47 1.59
CA VAL A 146 -11.01 -4.16 2.19
C VAL A 146 -10.23 -3.19 3.06
N TYR A 147 -10.02 -3.52 4.33
CA TYR A 147 -9.22 -2.73 5.26
C TYR A 147 -7.73 -2.79 4.90
N LEU A 148 -7.05 -1.65 4.98
CA LEU A 148 -5.64 -1.47 4.59
C LEU A 148 -4.73 -1.08 5.75
N GLY A 149 -5.25 -0.99 6.98
CA GLY A 149 -4.52 -0.41 8.11
C GLY A 149 -4.73 1.10 8.25
N ASN A 150 -4.41 1.64 9.43
CA ASN A 150 -4.48 3.06 9.78
C ASN A 150 -5.77 3.75 9.35
N ASP A 151 -6.90 3.10 9.68
CA ASP A 151 -8.24 3.57 9.37
C ASP A 151 -8.47 3.79 7.86
N LYS A 152 -7.69 3.16 6.97
CA LYS A 152 -7.92 3.18 5.53
C LYS A 152 -8.56 1.90 5.06
N PHE A 153 -9.41 2.04 4.05
CA PHE A 153 -9.96 0.90 3.35
C PHE A 153 -10.23 1.26 1.89
N VAL A 154 -10.07 0.28 1.01
CA VAL A 154 -10.33 0.40 -0.42
C VAL A 154 -11.66 -0.23 -0.78
N HIS A 155 -12.38 0.38 -1.71
CA HIS A 155 -13.66 -0.12 -2.24
C HIS A 155 -13.97 0.50 -3.59
N SER A 156 -14.90 -0.09 -4.34
CA SER A 156 -15.59 0.60 -5.44
C SER A 156 -16.93 1.14 -4.94
N THR A 157 -17.19 2.45 -5.03
CA THR A 157 -18.40 3.07 -4.45
C THR A 157 -19.04 4.10 -5.38
N SER A 158 -20.37 4.24 -5.29
CA SER A 158 -21.11 5.30 -5.98
C SER A 158 -20.89 6.69 -5.37
N ASN A 159 -20.35 6.75 -4.14
CA ASN A 159 -20.02 8.01 -3.49
C ASN A 159 -18.87 8.70 -4.24
N LYS A 160 -18.95 10.03 -4.31
CA LYS A 160 -17.87 10.82 -4.89
C LYS A 160 -16.69 10.87 -3.92
N ASP A 161 -15.51 10.63 -4.45
CA ASP A 161 -14.24 10.95 -3.80
C ASP A 161 -14.17 12.45 -3.53
N ARG A 162 -13.66 12.84 -2.36
CA ARG A 162 -13.61 14.25 -1.97
C ARG A 162 -12.55 15.04 -2.72
N LEU A 163 -11.50 14.38 -3.20
CA LEU A 163 -10.37 15.05 -3.87
C LEU A 163 -10.62 15.15 -5.38
N THR A 164 -11.05 14.06 -5.99
CA THR A 164 -11.21 13.94 -7.46
C THR A 164 -12.64 14.23 -7.92
N GLY A 165 -13.64 14.22 -7.02
CA GLY A 165 -15.05 14.41 -7.35
C GLY A 165 -15.69 13.26 -8.17
N SER A 166 -14.92 12.21 -8.45
CA SER A 166 -15.32 11.03 -9.22
C SER A 166 -15.85 9.93 -8.30
N ASN A 167 -16.68 9.02 -8.82
CA ASN A 167 -17.05 7.80 -8.11
C ASN A 167 -16.24 6.61 -8.64
N GLY A 168 -16.21 5.49 -7.91
CA GLY A 168 -15.45 4.31 -8.32
C GLY A 168 -14.53 3.76 -7.25
N VAL A 169 -13.45 3.11 -7.71
CA VAL A 169 -12.42 2.56 -6.84
C VAL A 169 -11.64 3.68 -6.19
N GLN A 170 -11.68 3.74 -4.86
CA GLN A 170 -11.03 4.77 -4.06
C GLN A 170 -10.63 4.24 -2.69
N ILE A 171 -9.72 4.94 -2.02
CA ILE A 171 -9.38 4.71 -0.61
C ILE A 171 -10.09 5.74 0.25
N SER A 172 -10.90 5.26 1.19
CA SER A 172 -11.63 6.10 2.14
C SER A 172 -11.05 6.00 3.54
N ASN A 173 -11.28 7.05 4.36
CA ASN A 173 -11.01 6.98 5.80
C ASN A 173 -12.21 6.32 6.51
N PHE A 174 -11.97 5.20 7.15
CA PHE A 174 -12.98 4.44 7.88
C PHE A 174 -13.57 5.22 9.06
N ARG A 175 -12.81 6.13 9.70
CA ARG A 175 -13.32 7.00 10.78
C ARG A 175 -14.32 8.05 10.33
N ASP A 176 -14.47 8.26 9.02
CA ASP A 176 -15.46 9.21 8.52
C ASP A 176 -16.85 8.85 9.06
N ARG A 177 -17.56 9.86 9.58
CA ARG A 177 -18.90 9.70 10.17
C ARG A 177 -19.86 8.91 9.26
N TYR A 178 -19.76 9.11 7.95
CA TYR A 178 -20.57 8.38 6.98
C TYR A 178 -20.29 6.87 7.05
N TRP A 179 -19.03 6.45 6.97
CA TRP A 179 -18.66 5.03 6.98
C TRP A 179 -18.92 4.38 8.33
N GLN A 180 -18.63 5.10 9.43
CA GLN A 180 -18.94 4.63 10.78
C GLN A 180 -20.44 4.39 11.00
N ARG A 181 -21.31 5.29 10.51
CA ARG A 181 -22.77 5.12 10.64
C ARG A 181 -23.31 3.91 9.88
N MET A 182 -22.66 3.55 8.78
CA MET A 182 -23.13 2.51 7.86
C MET A 182 -22.50 1.14 8.18
N PHE A 183 -21.47 1.12 9.02
CA PHE A 183 -20.72 -0.08 9.37
C PHE A 183 -21.60 -1.06 10.15
N VAL A 184 -21.50 -2.33 9.78
CA VAL A 184 -22.26 -3.42 10.42
C VAL A 184 -21.30 -4.34 11.18
N ALA A 185 -20.28 -4.82 10.48
CA ALA A 185 -19.27 -5.72 11.01
C ALA A 185 -18.09 -5.81 10.04
N ALA A 186 -16.96 -6.27 10.56
CA ALA A 186 -15.84 -6.75 9.76
C ALA A 186 -15.94 -8.27 9.59
N GLY A 187 -15.22 -8.80 8.61
CA GLY A 187 -15.04 -10.24 8.44
C GLY A 187 -13.66 -10.59 7.92
N ARG A 188 -13.08 -11.63 8.50
CA ARG A 188 -11.79 -12.18 8.10
C ARG A 188 -11.99 -13.50 7.38
N LYS A 189 -11.45 -13.62 6.17
CA LYS A 189 -11.36 -14.88 5.44
C LYS A 189 -10.09 -15.62 5.85
N PRO A 190 -10.07 -16.97 5.84
CA PRO A 190 -8.83 -17.71 5.92
C PRO A 190 -8.01 -17.42 4.66
N LEU A 191 -6.81 -16.88 4.83
CA LEU A 191 -5.90 -16.64 3.71
C LEU A 191 -5.09 -17.92 3.47
N ASN A 192 -4.98 -18.36 2.20
CA ASN A 192 -3.96 -19.35 1.83
C ASN A 192 -2.63 -18.61 1.74
N SER A 193 -1.89 -18.60 2.84
CA SER A 193 -0.60 -17.92 2.90
C SER A 193 0.45 -18.69 2.08
N LYS A 194 0.61 -18.32 0.80
CA LYS A 194 1.89 -18.53 0.12
C LYS A 194 3.00 -17.58 0.62
N ASN A 195 2.64 -16.63 1.49
CA ASN A 195 3.52 -15.56 1.98
C ASN A 195 3.76 -15.59 3.52
N GLU A 196 3.36 -16.65 4.23
CA GLU A 196 3.76 -16.85 5.64
C GLU A 196 4.98 -17.78 5.81
N VAL A 197 5.62 -18.20 4.70
CA VAL A 197 6.87 -18.96 4.76
C VAL A 197 8.02 -17.95 4.96
N ASN A 198 8.69 -18.08 6.11
CA ASN A 198 9.86 -17.32 6.59
C ASN A 198 9.56 -16.08 7.46
N LYS A 199 8.98 -16.27 8.65
CA LYS A 199 9.30 -15.39 9.79
C LYS A 199 9.84 -16.13 11.04
N ASP A 200 9.95 -17.46 11.01
CA ASP A 200 10.54 -18.25 12.08
C ASP A 200 11.42 -19.37 11.49
N ASP A 201 12.67 -19.05 11.13
CA ASP A 201 13.82 -19.96 11.04
C ASP A 201 15.14 -19.14 11.17
#